data_AF-Q5V6X2-F1
#
_entry.id   AF-Q5V6X2-F1
#
_cell.length_a   1.000
_cell.length_b   1.000
_cell.length_c   1.000
_cell.angle_alpha   90.00
_cell.angle_beta   90.00
_cell.angle_gamma   90.00
#
_symmetry.space_group_name_H-M   'P 1'
#
loop_
_entity.id
_entity.type
_entity.pdbx_description
1 polymer ?
#
loop_
_entity_poly.entity_id
_entity_poly.type
_entity_poly.pdbx_seq_one_letter_code
_entity_poly.pdbx_strand_id
1 'polypeptide(L)'
;MTDDSGLASQIGRRKLLALLGSAAVTGGVVHEVFGSRFTGPSEEPLVSVEGTPETKPDGENAPEPNGENIRDHGAKPNPTDPGIEAAERNLNSLQAAAQAAGAHGSIYVPEGTYYIGRRGAQYEPFNRIGADGDMPPGISIYGAGPQASELAITERLQAGSHPVQTAFRYMDDVNHGTVVIRDIQLNGNYENLPNLRDSGGGSRCIKVGGNGDLHISNTHIRGWYQEAILGRDVLRTVNRCTFEDNAIADHNYSGGRHIGHHITTHASNGNPLKVTNSRFIDCSGSAIDVRFNAGEISVRNCYVTGTGANFCKLSAASLLDVRRVYHRANTPSLEAKLDDTPGHEFDGRQFIQRISARADTPPTVRLNDVITTNMTDYALQCRIDEMTIEGDMIAIAKTNMREDNEVIRDRGPGLFSDIDIGRLSVHECNGMVFDLNSSSGTIRTLARNNNQGGLGNTADLTVETDAKGQEPFKPSVPSPSAVGINTASHSVVWR
;
A
#
# COMPACT_ATOMS: atom_id res chain seq x y z
N MET A 1 5.87 -13.25 52.59
CA MET A 1 7.14 -13.97 52.83
C MET A 1 7.49 -14.66 51.52
N THR A 2 8.34 -14.01 50.73
CA THR A 2 9.59 -14.53 50.08
C THR A 2 9.79 -16.05 50.07
N ASP A 3 10.28 -16.75 49.02
CA ASP A 3 11.17 -16.38 47.90
C ASP A 3 11.16 -17.45 46.77
N ASP A 4 11.56 -16.97 45.58
CA ASP A 4 12.45 -17.54 44.54
C ASP A 4 12.30 -18.97 43.95
N SER A 5 12.13 -19.02 42.62
CA SER A 5 13.23 -19.38 41.71
C SER A 5 12.75 -19.41 40.24
N GLY A 6 13.51 -18.78 39.33
CA GLY A 6 13.30 -18.96 37.89
C GLY A 6 13.64 -17.81 36.94
N LEU A 7 14.62 -16.95 37.27
CA LEU A 7 15.25 -16.07 36.29
C LEU A 7 16.12 -16.90 35.33
N ALA A 8 15.64 -17.16 34.12
CA ALA A 8 16.49 -17.52 32.98
C ALA A 8 15.81 -17.20 31.63
N SER A 9 16.47 -16.33 30.85
CA SER A 9 16.41 -16.20 29.40
C SER A 9 15.16 -15.56 28.75
N GLN A 10 15.11 -14.23 28.75
CA GLN A 10 14.54 -13.48 27.61
C GLN A 10 15.59 -12.51 27.06
N ILE A 11 16.52 -13.05 26.30
CA ILE A 11 17.27 -12.25 25.32
C ILE A 11 16.47 -12.30 24.04
N GLY A 12 15.77 -11.21 23.74
CA GLY A 12 15.06 -11.04 22.47
C GLY A 12 16.03 -11.19 21.29
N ARG A 13 15.59 -11.88 20.23
CA ARG A 13 16.36 -12.15 18.99
C ARG A 13 17.02 -10.90 18.38
N ARG A 14 16.51 -9.69 18.65
CA ARG A 14 17.09 -8.42 18.21
C ARG A 14 18.47 -8.09 18.82
N LYS A 15 18.90 -8.75 19.90
CA LYS A 15 20.28 -8.59 20.45
C LYS A 15 21.27 -9.67 20.00
N LEU A 16 20.82 -10.79 19.42
CA LEU A 16 21.72 -11.89 19.05
C LEU A 16 22.39 -11.67 17.68
N LEU A 17 21.72 -10.96 16.76
CA LEU A 17 22.26 -10.66 15.43
C LEU A 17 23.39 -9.62 15.44
N ALA A 18 23.55 -8.84 16.52
CA ALA A 18 24.67 -7.92 16.71
C ALA A 18 25.93 -8.59 17.30
N LEU A 19 25.84 -9.85 17.77
CA LEU A 19 26.93 -10.54 18.50
C LEU A 19 27.52 -11.74 17.74
N LEU A 20 26.93 -12.17 16.62
CA LEU A 20 27.40 -13.33 15.83
C LEU A 20 28.33 -12.95 14.66
N GLY A 21 28.81 -11.70 14.61
CA GLY A 21 29.79 -11.22 13.64
C GLY A 21 31.23 -11.70 13.85
N SER A 22 31.50 -12.62 14.78
CA SER A 22 32.87 -13.07 15.06
C SER A 22 32.91 -14.41 15.81
N ALA A 23 32.90 -15.54 15.08
CA ALA A 23 33.71 -16.74 15.35
C ALA A 23 33.37 -17.86 14.37
N ALA A 24 34.40 -18.49 13.80
CA ALA A 24 34.34 -19.53 12.79
C ALA A 24 34.28 -20.95 13.39
N VAL A 25 33.52 -21.83 12.73
CA VAL A 25 33.74 -23.28 12.46
C VAL A 25 34.03 -24.23 13.64
N THR A 26 33.15 -25.22 13.88
CA THR A 26 33.47 -26.67 13.85
C THR A 26 32.24 -27.59 14.09
N GLY A 27 32.01 -28.51 13.15
CA GLY A 27 31.66 -29.92 13.38
C GLY A 27 30.30 -30.33 13.99
N GLY A 28 29.39 -30.83 13.14
CA GLY A 28 28.98 -32.26 13.19
C GLY A 28 27.69 -32.71 13.91
N VAL A 29 26.69 -33.06 13.09
CA VAL A 29 25.85 -34.30 13.12
C VAL A 29 24.62 -34.39 14.07
N VAL A 30 23.45 -34.20 13.42
CA VAL A 30 22.20 -35.03 13.42
C VAL A 30 21.25 -35.00 14.63
N HIS A 31 20.04 -34.45 14.41
CA HIS A 31 18.83 -35.27 14.34
C HIS A 31 17.70 -34.58 13.55
N GLU A 32 17.30 -35.23 12.46
CA GLU A 32 16.07 -34.99 11.70
C GLU A 32 14.83 -35.27 12.57
N VAL A 33 13.74 -34.52 12.33
CA VAL A 33 12.40 -35.02 11.94
C VAL A 33 11.45 -33.82 11.77
N PHE A 34 10.63 -33.87 10.70
CA PHE A 34 9.73 -32.85 10.12
C PHE A 34 10.34 -31.86 9.11
N GLY A 35 10.81 -32.45 8.00
CA GLY A 35 10.99 -31.76 6.73
C GLY A 35 9.70 -31.68 5.92
N SER A 36 9.28 -30.46 5.63
CA SER A 36 8.74 -30.05 4.33
C SER A 36 9.01 -28.56 4.15
N ARG A 37 10.30 -28.21 4.04
CA ARG A 37 10.71 -26.89 3.54
C ARG A 37 10.25 -26.80 2.09
N PHE A 38 9.26 -25.96 1.86
CA PHE A 38 8.82 -25.53 0.55
C PHE A 38 9.97 -24.76 -0.11
N THR A 39 10.83 -25.46 -0.84
CA THR A 39 11.71 -24.84 -1.82
C THR A 39 10.83 -24.48 -3.01
N GLY A 40 10.55 -23.18 -3.18
CA GLY A 40 9.75 -22.69 -4.31
C GLY A 40 10.31 -23.18 -5.65
N PRO A 41 9.48 -23.25 -6.71
CA PRO A 41 9.98 -23.57 -8.03
C PRO A 41 11.00 -22.51 -8.45
N SER A 42 12.10 -22.97 -9.05
CA SER A 42 13.15 -22.16 -9.64
C SER A 42 12.57 -21.12 -10.59
N GLU A 43 13.08 -19.89 -10.49
CA GLU A 43 12.77 -18.80 -11.42
C GLU A 43 13.24 -19.20 -12.83
N GLU A 44 12.31 -19.70 -13.67
CA GLU A 44 12.51 -19.70 -15.11
C GLU A 44 12.04 -18.36 -15.69
N PRO A 45 12.80 -17.77 -16.64
CA PRO A 45 12.48 -16.47 -17.19
C PRO A 45 11.16 -16.53 -17.99
N LEU A 46 10.17 -15.77 -17.53
CA LEU A 46 8.96 -15.52 -18.30
C LEU A 46 9.33 -14.79 -19.59
N VAL A 47 8.99 -15.40 -20.72
CA VAL A 47 9.19 -14.84 -22.07
C VAL A 47 8.46 -13.50 -22.16
N SER A 48 9.23 -12.42 -22.23
CA SER A 48 8.76 -11.06 -22.49
C SER A 48 8.28 -10.97 -23.94
N VAL A 49 6.98 -10.71 -24.14
CA VAL A 49 6.50 -10.16 -25.40
C VAL A 49 6.47 -8.65 -25.19
N GLU A 50 7.41 -7.95 -25.84
CA GLU A 50 7.45 -6.48 -25.89
C GLU A 50 6.12 -5.97 -26.47
N GLY A 51 5.21 -5.57 -25.58
CA GLY A 51 4.10 -4.72 -25.95
C GLY A 51 4.67 -3.38 -26.39
N THR A 52 4.48 -3.05 -27.67
CA THR A 52 4.87 -1.79 -28.28
C THR A 52 4.37 -0.63 -27.41
N PRO A 53 5.19 0.38 -27.08
CA PRO A 53 4.72 1.54 -26.34
C PRO A 53 3.63 2.22 -27.16
N GLU A 54 2.40 2.24 -26.65
CA GLU A 54 1.40 3.19 -27.12
C GLU A 54 1.97 4.59 -26.94
N THR A 55 2.14 5.27 -28.07
CA THR A 55 2.35 6.71 -28.29
C THR A 55 2.70 7.55 -27.06
N LYS A 56 3.92 8.11 -27.08
CA LYS A 56 4.35 9.25 -26.26
C LYS A 56 3.19 10.25 -26.13
N PRO A 57 2.82 10.69 -24.91
CA PRO A 57 2.17 11.97 -24.78
C PRO A 57 3.14 13.01 -25.36
N ASP A 58 2.63 13.80 -26.28
CA ASP A 58 3.34 14.94 -26.84
C ASP A 58 3.86 15.87 -25.72
N GLY A 59 4.96 16.55 -26.05
CA GLY A 59 5.92 17.06 -25.07
C GLY A 59 5.38 18.06 -24.05
N GLU A 60 5.99 17.99 -22.87
CA GLU A 60 6.20 19.16 -22.03
C GLU A 60 7.70 19.24 -21.76
N ASN A 61 8.34 20.24 -22.37
CA ASN A 61 9.52 20.86 -21.78
C ASN A 61 9.10 21.25 -20.35
N ALA A 62 9.54 20.50 -19.34
CA ALA A 62 9.23 20.86 -17.97
C ALA A 62 9.84 22.26 -17.72
N PRO A 63 9.03 23.30 -17.48
CA PRO A 63 9.57 24.58 -17.04
C PRO A 63 10.33 24.36 -15.73
N GLU A 64 11.24 25.28 -15.40
CA GLU A 64 11.83 25.33 -14.06
C GLU A 64 10.73 25.13 -13.00
N PRO A 65 10.99 24.40 -11.90
CA PRO A 65 9.99 24.27 -10.86
C PRO A 65 9.72 25.67 -10.27
N ASN A 66 8.57 26.27 -10.66
CA ASN A 66 8.07 27.58 -10.23
C ASN A 66 7.69 27.66 -8.73
N GLY A 67 8.31 26.85 -7.88
CA GLY A 67 8.06 26.83 -6.44
C GLY A 67 9.11 27.62 -5.68
N GLU A 68 8.68 28.25 -4.57
CA GLU A 68 9.59 28.91 -3.63
C GLU A 68 10.60 27.88 -3.09
N ASN A 69 11.88 28.13 -3.31
CA ASN A 69 12.93 27.18 -2.99
C ASN A 69 13.26 27.23 -1.50
N ILE A 70 13.11 26.10 -0.80
CA ILE A 70 13.32 26.04 0.65
C ILE A 70 14.74 26.48 1.09
N ARG A 71 15.74 26.40 0.21
CA ARG A 71 17.12 26.86 0.51
C ARG A 71 17.20 28.38 0.64
N ASP A 72 16.39 29.11 -0.12
CA ASP A 72 16.33 30.59 -0.07
C ASP A 72 15.76 31.08 1.28
N HIS A 73 15.06 30.17 1.99
CA HIS A 73 14.54 30.39 3.34
C HIS A 73 15.40 29.76 4.45
N GLY A 74 16.60 29.28 4.11
CA GLY A 74 17.59 28.80 5.09
C GLY A 74 17.72 27.29 5.25
N ALA A 75 17.01 26.48 4.44
CA ALA A 75 17.14 25.03 4.49
C ALA A 75 18.54 24.60 4.05
N LYS A 76 19.08 23.56 4.72
CA LYS A 76 20.36 22.96 4.34
C LYS A 76 20.22 21.43 4.35
N PRO A 77 20.73 20.73 3.31
CA PRO A 77 20.82 19.28 3.34
C PRO A 77 21.49 18.80 4.62
N ASN A 78 20.95 17.78 5.24
CA ASN A 78 21.43 17.22 6.49
C ASN A 78 21.31 15.68 6.49
N PRO A 79 21.93 14.98 5.53
CA PRO A 79 21.71 13.55 5.29
C PRO A 79 22.12 12.64 6.47
N THR A 80 22.90 13.14 7.42
CA THR A 80 23.33 12.39 8.62
C THR A 80 22.41 12.59 9.82
N ASP A 81 21.31 13.34 9.67
CA ASP A 81 20.40 13.74 10.76
C ASP A 81 21.13 14.23 12.04
N PRO A 82 21.92 15.33 11.93
CA PRO A 82 22.93 15.69 12.92
C PRO A 82 22.36 16.21 14.24
N GLY A 83 21.08 16.58 14.30
CA GLY A 83 20.46 17.14 15.50
C GLY A 83 19.09 17.75 15.23
N ILE A 84 18.30 17.88 16.30
CA ILE A 84 16.94 18.41 16.24
C ILE A 84 16.91 19.89 15.80
N GLU A 85 17.95 20.67 16.11
CA GLU A 85 18.09 22.06 15.68
C GLU A 85 18.21 22.19 14.16
N ALA A 86 18.88 21.21 13.51
CA ALA A 86 18.98 21.19 12.07
C ALA A 86 17.65 20.80 11.40
N ALA A 87 16.91 19.89 12.03
CA ALA A 87 15.59 19.50 11.59
C ALA A 87 14.56 20.63 11.75
N GLU A 88 14.60 21.36 12.86
CA GLU A 88 13.78 22.55 13.11
C GLU A 88 14.06 23.65 12.11
N ARG A 89 15.33 23.93 11.80
CA ARG A 89 15.71 24.89 10.76
C ARG A 89 15.07 24.52 9.42
N ASN A 90 15.17 23.26 9.00
CA ASN A 90 14.63 22.82 7.72
C ASN A 90 13.09 22.87 7.72
N LEU A 91 12.42 22.50 8.82
CA LEU A 91 10.97 22.63 8.96
C LEU A 91 10.53 24.11 8.86
N ASN A 92 11.19 25.01 9.59
CA ASN A 92 10.90 26.44 9.55
C ASN A 92 11.14 27.03 8.16
N SER A 93 12.18 26.57 7.44
CA SER A 93 12.47 27.00 6.07
C SER A 93 11.40 26.52 5.09
N LEU A 94 10.91 25.29 5.25
CA LEU A 94 9.79 24.73 4.48
C LEU A 94 8.51 25.55 4.69
N GLN A 95 8.18 25.87 5.93
CA GLN A 95 7.03 26.70 6.29
C GLN A 95 7.18 28.13 5.77
N ALA A 96 8.36 28.74 5.90
CA ALA A 96 8.64 30.08 5.38
C ALA A 96 8.53 30.15 3.85
N ALA A 97 9.02 29.14 3.12
CA ALA A 97 8.84 29.03 1.67
C ALA A 97 7.36 28.94 1.29
N ALA A 98 6.58 28.14 2.02
CA ALA A 98 5.14 28.03 1.80
C ALA A 98 4.41 29.35 2.06
N GLN A 99 4.80 30.10 3.11
CA GLN A 99 4.25 31.42 3.39
C GLN A 99 4.60 32.44 2.30
N ALA A 100 5.83 32.41 1.79
CA ALA A 100 6.25 33.27 0.68
C ALA A 100 5.50 32.95 -0.62
N ALA A 101 5.25 31.67 -0.89
CA ALA A 101 4.48 31.21 -2.05
C ALA A 101 3.02 31.65 -2.01
N GLY A 102 2.48 31.87 -0.80
CA GLY A 102 1.08 32.24 -0.57
C GLY A 102 0.10 31.10 -0.78
N ALA A 103 -1.19 31.39 -0.61
CA ALA A 103 -2.26 30.40 -0.80
C ALA A 103 -2.27 29.86 -2.24
N HIS A 104 -2.41 28.54 -2.38
CA HIS A 104 -2.35 27.78 -3.63
C HIS A 104 -1.00 27.89 -4.36
N GLY A 105 0.03 28.39 -3.68
CA GLY A 105 1.39 28.44 -4.19
C GLY A 105 2.07 27.07 -4.15
N SER A 106 3.35 27.06 -4.54
CA SER A 106 4.16 25.85 -4.55
C SER A 106 5.50 26.08 -3.89
N ILE A 107 6.04 25.03 -3.28
CA ILE A 107 7.40 24.99 -2.75
C ILE A 107 8.24 23.99 -3.54
N TYR A 108 9.52 24.31 -3.66
CA TYR A 108 10.51 23.46 -4.30
C TYR A 108 11.55 22.94 -3.30
N VAL A 109 11.71 21.61 -3.27
CA VAL A 109 12.71 20.89 -2.48
C VAL A 109 13.84 20.48 -3.43
N PRO A 110 14.96 21.21 -3.45
CA PRO A 110 16.08 20.89 -4.32
C PRO A 110 16.77 19.59 -3.88
N GLU A 111 17.74 19.14 -4.67
CA GLU A 111 18.53 17.95 -4.38
C GLU A 111 19.08 17.92 -2.93
N GLY A 112 19.10 16.75 -2.32
CA GLY A 112 19.54 16.47 -0.96
C GLY A 112 18.45 15.89 -0.08
N THR A 113 18.89 15.33 1.05
CA THR A 113 18.01 14.88 2.14
C THR A 113 17.86 15.98 3.18
N TYR A 114 16.61 16.35 3.46
CA TYR A 114 16.25 17.36 4.45
C TYR A 114 15.40 16.68 5.52
N TYR A 115 16.04 16.31 6.62
CA TYR A 115 15.32 15.91 7.82
C TYR A 115 14.59 17.12 8.40
N ILE A 116 13.31 16.92 8.74
CA ILE A 116 12.42 17.89 9.36
C ILE A 116 11.86 17.34 10.68
N GLY A 117 11.56 18.24 11.60
CA GLY A 117 11.00 17.91 12.91
C GLY A 117 11.03 19.13 13.83
N ARG A 118 10.35 19.04 14.98
CA ARG A 118 10.40 20.06 16.02
C ARG A 118 10.27 19.44 17.40
N ARG A 119 10.91 20.04 18.41
CA ARG A 119 10.68 19.65 19.81
C ARG A 119 9.21 19.86 20.17
N GLY A 120 8.66 18.98 21.01
CA GLY A 120 7.26 19.10 21.44
C GLY A 120 6.19 18.79 20.38
N ALA A 121 6.56 18.24 19.21
CA ALA A 121 5.63 17.73 18.17
C ALA A 121 4.89 16.44 18.60
N GLN A 122 4.35 16.45 19.81
CA GLN A 122 3.71 15.29 20.40
C GLN A 122 2.31 15.13 19.82
N TYR A 123 1.53 16.20 19.71
CA TYR A 123 0.09 16.15 19.36
C TYR A 123 -0.30 16.79 18.02
N GLU A 124 0.66 17.40 17.32
CA GLU A 124 0.38 18.22 16.15
C GLU A 124 1.02 17.66 14.88
N PRO A 125 0.42 17.88 13.70
CA PRO A 125 1.12 17.65 12.44
C PRO A 125 2.41 18.49 12.39
N PHE A 126 3.39 18.05 11.58
CA PHE A 126 4.59 18.85 11.31
C PHE A 126 4.24 20.07 10.45
N ASN A 127 3.34 19.90 9.49
CA ASN A 127 2.84 20.96 8.65
C ASN A 127 1.30 20.95 8.65
N ARG A 128 0.71 21.93 9.36
CA ARG A 128 -0.72 22.24 9.26
C ARG A 128 -0.93 23.18 8.07
N ILE A 129 -1.65 22.73 7.05
CA ILE A 129 -1.90 23.48 5.81
C ILE A 129 -3.36 23.90 5.81
N GLY A 130 -3.65 25.20 5.94
CA GLY A 130 -5.02 25.69 6.11
C GLY A 130 -5.10 27.17 6.47
N ALA A 131 -6.31 27.66 6.75
CA ALA A 131 -6.53 29.08 7.08
C ALA A 131 -5.75 29.50 8.34
N ASP A 132 -5.79 28.66 9.37
CA ASP A 132 -5.05 28.84 10.64
C ASP A 132 -3.81 27.93 10.70
N GLY A 133 -3.27 27.51 9.56
CA GLY A 133 -2.14 26.60 9.44
C GLY A 133 -0.76 27.23 9.68
N ASP A 134 0.27 26.39 9.84
CA ASP A 134 1.67 26.82 9.71
C ASP A 134 2.01 27.20 8.26
N MET A 135 1.24 26.66 7.31
CA MET A 135 1.31 26.92 5.87
C MET A 135 -0.06 27.36 5.35
N PRO A 136 -0.11 28.24 4.33
CA PRO A 136 -1.36 28.70 3.75
C PRO A 136 -2.09 27.55 3.01
N PRO A 137 -3.39 27.68 2.72
CA PRO A 137 -4.15 26.65 2.02
C PRO A 137 -3.56 26.28 0.66
N GLY A 138 -3.59 25.00 0.28
CA GLY A 138 -3.40 24.59 -1.12
C GLY A 138 -1.96 24.49 -1.61
N ILE A 139 -0.98 24.43 -0.70
CA ILE A 139 0.43 24.36 -1.07
C ILE A 139 0.77 23.06 -1.82
N SER A 140 1.34 23.22 -3.01
CA SER A 140 1.90 22.12 -3.81
C SER A 140 3.39 21.91 -3.49
N ILE A 141 3.88 20.66 -3.64
CA ILE A 141 5.26 20.28 -3.30
C ILE A 141 5.94 19.67 -4.52
N TYR A 142 7.05 20.27 -4.94
CA TYR A 142 7.89 19.81 -6.04
C TYR A 142 9.29 19.45 -5.55
N GLY A 143 9.83 18.31 -6.00
CA GLY A 143 11.22 17.96 -5.74
C GLY A 143 12.08 17.93 -7.00
N ALA A 144 13.39 17.71 -6.81
CA ALA A 144 14.37 17.54 -7.89
C ALA A 144 14.37 16.13 -8.52
N GLY A 145 13.46 15.25 -8.08
CA GLY A 145 13.36 13.85 -8.45
C GLY A 145 13.25 12.97 -7.20
N PRO A 146 12.51 11.84 -7.28
CA PRO A 146 12.25 10.98 -6.13
C PRO A 146 13.49 10.22 -5.62
N GLN A 147 14.62 10.27 -6.33
CA GLN A 147 15.90 9.74 -5.85
C GLN A 147 16.92 10.83 -5.52
N ALA A 148 16.63 12.11 -5.84
CA ALA A 148 17.54 13.23 -5.61
C ALA A 148 17.08 14.13 -4.47
N SER A 149 15.79 14.26 -4.23
CA SER A 149 15.23 15.16 -3.21
C SER A 149 14.36 14.38 -2.23
N GLU A 150 14.64 14.57 -0.95
CA GLU A 150 13.97 13.85 0.12
C GLU A 150 13.60 14.79 1.27
N LEU A 151 12.33 14.72 1.69
CA LEU A 151 11.88 15.19 2.99
C LEU A 151 11.72 13.99 3.92
N ALA A 152 12.49 13.97 5.01
CA ALA A 152 12.52 12.87 5.97
C ALA A 152 12.15 13.32 7.38
N ILE A 153 11.54 12.46 8.19
CA ILE A 153 11.30 12.75 9.61
C ILE A 153 12.55 12.42 10.44
N THR A 154 13.02 13.37 11.25
CA THR A 154 14.21 13.20 12.10
C THR A 154 14.02 12.11 13.16
N GLU A 155 15.03 11.28 13.38
CA GLU A 155 15.08 10.30 14.49
C GLU A 155 15.32 10.99 15.84
N ARG A 156 15.70 12.27 15.83
CA ARG A 156 16.02 13.08 17.02
C ARG A 156 14.79 13.60 17.75
N LEU A 157 13.59 13.19 17.36
CA LEU A 157 12.36 13.52 18.08
C LEU A 157 12.41 12.93 19.49
N GLN A 158 11.98 13.71 20.48
CA GLN A 158 11.88 13.21 21.84
C GLN A 158 10.76 12.18 21.94
N ALA A 159 11.05 11.04 22.56
CA ALA A 159 10.09 10.01 22.93
C ALA A 159 9.17 10.51 24.06
N GLY A 160 8.19 11.34 23.73
CA GLY A 160 7.20 11.85 24.68
C GLY A 160 5.80 11.57 24.15
N SER A 161 5.01 10.80 24.93
CA SER A 161 3.60 10.42 24.73
C SER A 161 3.00 10.82 23.38
N HIS A 162 3.06 9.91 22.41
CA HIS A 162 2.75 10.20 21.00
C HIS A 162 1.30 9.83 20.64
N PRO A 163 0.41 10.77 20.30
CA PRO A 163 -0.62 10.52 19.29
C PRO A 163 -0.04 10.60 17.87
N VAL A 164 -0.91 10.41 16.88
CA VAL A 164 -0.51 10.27 15.47
C VAL A 164 0.14 11.53 14.89
N GLN A 165 1.42 11.43 14.54
CA GLN A 165 2.16 12.45 13.79
C GLN A 165 1.76 12.43 12.32
N THR A 166 1.57 13.59 11.70
CA THR A 166 1.28 13.67 10.25
C THR A 166 2.24 14.67 9.63
N ALA A 167 2.94 14.29 8.55
CA ALA A 167 3.84 15.22 7.87
C ALA A 167 3.09 16.39 7.25
N PHE A 168 2.09 16.10 6.42
CA PHE A 168 1.27 17.10 5.74
C PHE A 168 -0.19 16.88 6.05
N ARG A 169 -0.80 17.81 6.80
CA ARG A 169 -2.22 17.81 7.10
C ARG A 169 -2.89 19.00 6.44
N TYR A 170 -3.60 18.74 5.36
CA TYR A 170 -4.53 19.68 4.74
C TYR A 170 -5.82 19.69 5.56
N MET A 171 -6.17 20.85 6.09
CA MET A 171 -7.24 21.05 7.07
C MET A 171 -8.63 21.05 6.41
N ASP A 172 -9.68 20.73 7.17
CA ASP A 172 -11.05 20.63 6.65
C ASP A 172 -11.85 21.93 6.64
N ASP A 173 -11.25 23.01 7.13
CA ASP A 173 -11.83 24.34 7.27
C ASP A 173 -11.77 25.19 5.99
N VAL A 174 -11.08 24.72 4.95
CA VAL A 174 -10.78 25.52 3.76
C VAL A 174 -10.83 24.71 2.46
N ASN A 175 -10.99 25.42 1.34
CA ASN A 175 -10.75 24.87 0.01
C ASN A 175 -9.26 24.97 -0.32
N HIS A 176 -8.64 23.84 -0.59
CA HIS A 176 -7.23 23.76 -0.98
C HIS A 176 -6.99 23.95 -2.48
N GLY A 177 -8.04 24.00 -3.31
CA GLY A 177 -7.90 24.07 -4.75
C GLY A 177 -7.20 22.82 -5.29
N THR A 178 -6.39 22.97 -6.33
CA THR A 178 -5.59 21.88 -6.88
C THR A 178 -4.21 21.84 -6.23
N VAL A 179 -3.90 20.73 -5.58
CA VAL A 179 -2.62 20.44 -4.94
C VAL A 179 -1.90 19.36 -5.73
N VAL A 180 -0.63 19.61 -6.04
CA VAL A 180 0.25 18.64 -6.72
C VAL A 180 1.44 18.32 -5.83
N ILE A 181 1.71 17.03 -5.64
CA ILE A 181 2.94 16.53 -5.03
C ILE A 181 3.67 15.71 -6.08
N ARG A 182 4.89 16.11 -6.46
CA ARG A 182 5.66 15.35 -7.46
C ARG A 182 7.16 15.42 -7.31
N ASP A 183 7.81 14.45 -7.93
CA ASP A 183 9.26 14.37 -8.12
C ASP A 183 10.04 14.41 -6.80
N ILE A 184 9.56 13.72 -5.76
CA ILE A 184 10.13 13.81 -4.41
C ILE A 184 10.02 12.48 -3.66
N GLN A 185 10.93 12.24 -2.71
CA GLN A 185 10.77 11.20 -1.69
C GLN A 185 10.23 11.80 -0.38
N LEU A 186 9.16 11.19 0.14
CA LEU A 186 8.56 11.51 1.43
C LEU A 186 8.78 10.34 2.40
N ASN A 187 9.78 10.48 3.26
CA ASN A 187 10.26 9.42 4.13
C ASN A 187 9.80 9.64 5.59
N GLY A 188 8.89 8.79 6.07
CA GLY A 188 8.42 8.83 7.45
C GLY A 188 9.42 8.31 8.47
N ASN A 189 10.49 7.63 8.01
CA ASN A 189 11.59 7.14 8.82
C ASN A 189 11.17 6.25 10.01
N TYR A 190 9.99 5.59 9.95
CA TYR A 190 9.38 4.93 11.11
C TYR A 190 10.29 3.90 11.81
N GLU A 191 11.18 3.23 11.06
CA GLU A 191 12.10 2.21 11.58
C GLU A 191 13.07 2.78 12.63
N ASN A 192 13.40 4.08 12.50
CA ASN A 192 14.33 4.78 13.37
C ASN A 192 13.62 5.68 14.40
N LEU A 193 12.30 5.84 14.30
CA LEU A 193 11.54 6.65 15.24
C LEU A 193 11.30 5.84 16.54
N PRO A 194 11.59 6.43 17.71
CA PRO A 194 11.44 5.72 18.97
C PRO A 194 9.97 5.41 19.28
N ASN A 195 9.69 4.13 19.54
CA ASN A 195 8.50 3.64 20.25
C ASN A 195 7.13 4.20 19.79
N LEU A 196 6.86 4.17 18.47
CA LEU A 196 5.55 4.57 17.91
C LEU A 196 4.40 3.66 18.41
N ARG A 197 4.69 2.37 18.62
CA ARG A 197 3.72 1.34 19.01
C ARG A 197 3.34 1.38 20.48
N ASP A 198 4.29 1.20 21.41
CA ASP A 198 3.97 1.03 22.84
C ASP A 198 3.46 2.33 23.48
N SER A 199 3.69 3.47 22.81
CA SER A 199 3.17 4.78 23.21
C SER A 199 1.75 5.07 22.73
N GLY A 200 1.10 4.15 21.99
CA GLY A 200 -0.25 4.34 21.44
C GLY A 200 -0.33 5.34 20.28
N GLY A 201 0.79 5.60 19.60
CA GLY A 201 0.92 6.61 18.57
C GLY A 201 0.90 6.09 17.14
N GLY A 202 1.45 6.89 16.23
CA GLY A 202 1.70 6.48 14.87
C GLY A 202 2.10 7.62 13.95
N SER A 203 2.31 7.34 12.67
CA SER A 203 2.70 8.36 11.69
C SER A 203 1.97 8.21 10.36
N ARG A 204 1.58 9.35 9.76
CA ARG A 204 0.97 9.44 8.43
C ARG A 204 1.75 10.39 7.53
N CYS A 205 1.90 10.06 6.25
CA CYS A 205 2.53 11.00 5.32
C CYS A 205 1.61 12.18 5.05
N ILE A 206 0.46 11.88 4.44
CA ILE A 206 -0.50 12.88 3.96
C ILE A 206 -1.87 12.57 4.56
N LYS A 207 -2.48 13.57 5.18
CA LYS A 207 -3.89 13.57 5.55
C LYS A 207 -4.57 14.74 4.88
N VAL A 208 -5.62 14.46 4.12
CA VAL A 208 -6.37 15.52 3.44
C VAL A 208 -7.80 15.58 3.95
N GLY A 209 -8.19 16.76 4.43
CA GLY A 209 -9.57 17.16 4.69
C GLY A 209 -10.00 18.28 3.75
N GLY A 210 -11.25 18.72 3.91
CA GLY A 210 -11.76 19.91 3.23
C GLY A 210 -12.15 19.66 1.78
N ASN A 211 -12.14 20.73 0.99
CA ASN A 211 -12.44 20.70 -0.44
C ASN A 211 -11.16 20.87 -1.26
N GLY A 212 -11.15 20.32 -2.48
CA GLY A 212 -10.02 20.44 -3.42
C GLY A 212 -9.70 19.12 -4.10
N ASP A 213 -8.60 19.15 -4.85
CA ASP A 213 -8.10 18.03 -5.64
C ASP A 213 -6.62 17.79 -5.35
N LEU A 214 -6.27 16.58 -4.90
CA LEU A 214 -4.89 16.15 -4.70
C LEU A 214 -4.45 15.22 -5.83
N HIS A 215 -3.35 15.60 -6.48
CA HIS A 215 -2.65 14.80 -7.47
C HIS A 215 -1.24 14.50 -6.99
N ILE A 216 -0.85 13.23 -7.05
CA ILE A 216 0.48 12.77 -6.66
C ILE A 216 1.10 12.06 -7.85
N SER A 217 2.31 12.46 -8.23
CA SER A 217 3.00 11.83 -9.36
C SER A 217 4.50 11.71 -9.20
N ASN A 218 5.11 10.61 -9.64
CA ASN A 218 6.55 10.41 -9.55
C ASN A 218 7.11 10.61 -8.13
N THR A 219 6.38 10.13 -7.12
CA THR A 219 6.71 10.31 -5.70
C THR A 219 7.03 8.96 -5.07
N HIS A 220 8.10 8.92 -4.27
CA HIS A 220 8.40 7.78 -3.43
C HIS A 220 7.90 8.05 -2.01
N ILE A 221 6.86 7.35 -1.55
CA ILE A 221 6.32 7.49 -0.19
C ILE A 221 6.70 6.26 0.60
N ARG A 222 7.58 6.44 1.59
CA ARG A 222 8.07 5.30 2.37
C ARG A 222 8.11 5.52 3.86
N GLY A 223 8.04 4.42 4.59
CA GLY A 223 8.40 4.39 6.00
C GLY A 223 7.42 5.10 6.92
N TRP A 224 6.11 4.96 6.70
CA TRP A 224 5.06 5.55 7.54
C TRP A 224 4.35 4.48 8.37
N TYR A 225 4.28 4.64 9.70
CA TYR A 225 3.83 3.57 10.59
C TYR A 225 2.32 3.26 10.50
N GLN A 226 1.48 4.27 10.22
CA GLN A 226 0.03 4.07 10.07
C GLN A 226 -0.41 4.10 8.62
N GLU A 227 -0.25 5.22 7.92
CA GLU A 227 -0.79 5.33 6.57
C GLU A 227 0.14 6.19 5.72
N ALA A 228 0.33 5.81 4.45
CA ALA A 228 0.94 6.75 3.52
C ALA A 228 -0.06 7.89 3.24
N ILE A 229 -1.24 7.57 2.72
CA ILE A 229 -2.24 8.59 2.38
C ILE A 229 -3.58 8.27 3.05
N LEU A 230 -4.05 9.19 3.90
CA LEU A 230 -5.44 9.29 4.29
C LEU A 230 -6.11 10.37 3.43
N GLY A 231 -6.48 9.98 2.22
CA GLY A 231 -7.00 10.88 1.20
C GLY A 231 -8.51 10.69 1.09
N ARG A 232 -9.28 11.49 1.85
CA ARG A 232 -10.76 11.50 1.85
C ARG A 232 -11.33 11.79 0.44
N ASP A 233 -12.36 12.60 0.30
CA ASP A 233 -13.08 12.79 -0.97
C ASP A 233 -12.32 13.65 -2.00
N VAL A 234 -11.00 13.81 -1.86
CA VAL A 234 -10.16 14.81 -2.53
C VAL A 234 -8.96 14.22 -3.25
N LEU A 235 -8.58 12.97 -2.98
CA LEU A 235 -7.50 12.31 -3.73
C LEU A 235 -8.01 11.92 -5.12
N ARG A 236 -7.46 12.52 -6.18
CA ARG A 236 -7.89 12.32 -7.57
C ARG A 236 -6.96 11.42 -8.35
N THR A 237 -5.65 11.61 -8.19
CA THR A 237 -4.68 10.92 -9.04
C THR A 237 -3.45 10.50 -8.25
N VAL A 238 -3.03 9.26 -8.47
CA VAL A 238 -1.76 8.70 -8.05
C VAL A 238 -1.14 8.08 -9.30
N ASN A 239 -0.02 8.61 -9.78
CA ASN A 239 0.60 8.16 -11.04
C ASN A 239 2.11 7.99 -10.91
N ARG A 240 2.66 6.85 -11.33
CA ARG A 240 4.11 6.59 -11.24
C ARG A 240 4.66 6.77 -9.83
N CYS A 241 3.91 6.36 -8.82
CA CYS A 241 4.36 6.44 -7.42
C CYS A 241 4.86 5.09 -6.95
N THR A 242 5.81 5.10 -6.02
CA THR A 242 6.19 3.92 -5.25
C THR A 242 5.77 4.14 -3.81
N PHE A 243 5.00 3.19 -3.26
CA PHE A 243 4.68 3.11 -1.84
C PHE A 243 5.44 1.94 -1.24
N GLU A 244 6.30 2.20 -0.27
CA GLU A 244 7.19 1.17 0.31
C GLU A 244 7.20 1.24 1.83
N ASP A 245 7.05 0.10 2.51
CA ASP A 245 7.19 -0.01 3.96
C ASP A 245 6.31 0.99 4.72
N ASN A 246 5.03 1.01 4.35
CA ASN A 246 4.05 1.83 5.04
C ASN A 246 3.05 0.93 5.73
N ALA A 247 2.46 1.42 6.83
CA ALA A 247 1.63 0.61 7.70
C ALA A 247 2.32 -0.67 8.15
N ILE A 248 3.60 -0.61 8.53
CA ILE A 248 4.31 -1.77 9.08
C ILE A 248 4.20 -1.73 10.59
N ALA A 249 3.30 -2.55 11.11
CA ALA A 249 3.07 -2.69 12.54
C ALA A 249 3.01 -4.17 12.90
N ASP A 250 1.78 -4.67 12.99
CA ASP A 250 1.51 -6.02 13.43
C ASP A 250 0.93 -6.85 12.30
N HIS A 251 1.28 -8.11 12.39
CA HIS A 251 0.44 -9.22 11.99
C HIS A 251 -1.03 -9.01 12.39
N ASN A 252 -1.94 -9.17 11.42
CA ASN A 252 -3.36 -8.78 11.50
C ASN A 252 -4.23 -9.70 12.40
N TYR A 253 -3.80 -10.10 13.61
CA TYR A 253 -4.34 -11.29 14.31
C TYR A 253 -5.05 -11.09 15.65
N SER A 254 -5.49 -9.89 16.03
CA SER A 254 -5.77 -9.69 17.47
C SER A 254 -6.81 -8.65 17.86
N GLY A 255 -7.73 -8.26 16.99
CA GLY A 255 -8.61 -7.13 17.31
C GLY A 255 -7.82 -5.86 17.60
N GLY A 256 -6.64 -5.74 16.96
CA GLY A 256 -5.72 -4.62 17.09
C GLY A 256 -6.42 -3.29 16.81
N ARG A 257 -6.12 -2.28 17.63
CA ARG A 257 -6.84 -0.98 17.63
C ARG A 257 -6.56 -0.09 16.41
N HIS A 258 -5.73 -0.48 15.44
CA HIS A 258 -5.58 0.24 14.18
C HIS A 258 -4.85 -0.61 13.13
N ILE A 259 -5.45 -0.77 11.95
CA ILE A 259 -4.77 -1.32 10.76
C ILE A 259 -4.53 -0.15 9.82
N GLY A 260 -3.27 0.05 9.48
CA GLY A 260 -2.83 1.05 8.52
C GLY A 260 -2.93 0.57 7.07
N HIS A 261 -2.89 1.49 6.11
CA HIS A 261 -3.00 1.19 4.67
C HIS A 261 -2.04 2.06 3.87
N HIS A 262 -1.65 1.65 2.66
CA HIS A 262 -0.96 2.57 1.76
C HIS A 262 -1.88 3.74 1.39
N ILE A 263 -3.08 3.46 0.88
CA ILE A 263 -4.07 4.48 0.52
C ILE A 263 -5.39 4.15 1.22
N THR A 264 -5.90 5.10 2.00
CA THR A 264 -7.29 5.11 2.47
C THR A 264 -8.04 6.18 1.70
N THR A 265 -9.15 5.81 1.03
CA THR A 265 -9.92 6.70 0.15
C THR A 265 -11.43 6.67 0.37
N HIS A 266 -12.07 7.81 0.10
CA HIS A 266 -13.51 8.03 0.15
C HIS A 266 -14.02 8.59 -1.21
N ALA A 267 -13.50 8.07 -2.32
CA ALA A 267 -13.89 8.52 -3.65
C ALA A 267 -15.42 8.61 -3.79
N SER A 268 -15.91 9.74 -4.30
CA SER A 268 -17.34 10.05 -4.37
C SER A 268 -17.79 10.30 -5.81
N ASN A 269 -19.11 10.34 -6.03
CA ASN A 269 -19.68 10.63 -7.35
C ASN A 269 -19.19 11.98 -7.88
N GLY A 270 -18.72 12.01 -9.14
CA GLY A 270 -18.10 13.18 -9.77
C GLY A 270 -16.62 13.40 -9.39
N ASN A 271 -16.10 12.61 -8.46
CA ASN A 271 -14.81 12.80 -7.80
C ASN A 271 -13.99 11.49 -7.79
N PRO A 272 -13.71 10.90 -8.96
CA PRO A 272 -13.11 9.58 -9.05
C PRO A 272 -11.64 9.56 -8.63
N LEU A 273 -11.17 8.40 -8.17
CA LEU A 273 -9.75 8.14 -7.92
C LEU A 273 -9.15 7.34 -9.08
N LYS A 274 -8.01 7.80 -9.60
CA LYS A 274 -7.19 7.07 -10.58
C LYS A 274 -5.82 6.75 -10.02
N VAL A 275 -5.49 5.47 -9.90
CA VAL A 275 -4.17 4.95 -9.51
C VAL A 275 -3.55 4.28 -10.72
N THR A 276 -2.41 4.79 -11.22
CA THR A 276 -1.82 4.33 -12.47
C THR A 276 -0.31 4.17 -12.40
N ASN A 277 0.24 3.20 -13.13
CA ASN A 277 1.69 3.00 -13.31
C ASN A 277 2.48 2.95 -11.99
N SER A 278 1.87 2.49 -10.90
CA SER A 278 2.39 2.64 -9.54
C SER A 278 2.77 1.29 -8.92
N ARG A 279 3.69 1.35 -7.96
CA ARG A 279 4.20 0.18 -7.24
C ARG A 279 3.88 0.27 -5.76
N PHE A 280 3.50 -0.86 -5.17
CA PHE A 280 3.19 -0.99 -3.75
C PHE A 280 3.99 -2.16 -3.17
N ILE A 281 4.76 -1.90 -2.13
CA ILE A 281 5.72 -2.83 -1.54
C ILE A 281 5.52 -2.82 -0.04
N ASP A 282 5.16 -3.98 0.51
CA ASP A 282 5.08 -4.28 1.93
C ASP A 282 4.21 -3.29 2.75
N CYS A 283 3.02 -3.76 3.12
CA CYS A 283 2.09 -3.07 4.00
C CYS A 283 1.37 -4.09 4.88
N SER A 284 1.27 -3.86 6.20
CA SER A 284 0.59 -4.82 7.10
C SER A 284 -0.93 -4.84 6.89
N GLY A 285 -1.52 -3.76 6.38
CA GLY A 285 -2.93 -3.74 5.97
C GLY A 285 -3.11 -3.92 4.47
N SER A 286 -3.75 -2.93 3.84
CA SER A 286 -4.18 -3.01 2.43
C SER A 286 -3.44 -2.02 1.55
N ALA A 287 -3.24 -2.37 0.28
CA ALA A 287 -2.75 -1.41 -0.69
C ALA A 287 -3.77 -0.26 -0.87
N ILE A 288 -5.06 -0.60 -0.93
CA ILE A 288 -6.16 0.38 -0.99
C ILE A 288 -7.25 -0.02 0.02
N ASP A 289 -7.67 0.91 0.88
CA ASP A 289 -8.85 0.82 1.75
C ASP A 289 -9.90 1.84 1.28
N VAL A 290 -11.01 1.33 0.75
CA VAL A 290 -12.13 2.16 0.29
C VAL A 290 -13.20 2.15 1.35
N ARG A 291 -13.40 3.28 2.03
CA ARG A 291 -14.21 3.32 3.25
C ARG A 291 -15.64 3.82 3.09
N PHE A 292 -15.86 4.84 2.28
CA PHE A 292 -17.14 5.55 2.18
C PHE A 292 -17.37 6.04 0.75
N ASN A 293 -18.62 6.43 0.50
CA ASN A 293 -19.11 7.04 -0.74
C ASN A 293 -19.18 6.10 -1.95
N ALA A 294 -20.12 6.39 -2.85
CA ALA A 294 -20.38 5.59 -4.06
C ALA A 294 -19.55 6.07 -5.26
N GLY A 295 -18.27 6.42 -5.10
CA GLY A 295 -17.44 6.88 -6.22
C GLY A 295 -16.81 5.77 -7.05
N GLU A 296 -16.24 6.16 -8.18
CA GLU A 296 -15.48 5.27 -9.06
C GLU A 296 -13.99 5.29 -8.73
N ILE A 297 -13.37 4.11 -8.76
CA ILE A 297 -11.94 3.92 -8.52
C ILE A 297 -11.37 3.11 -9.68
N SER A 298 -10.34 3.63 -10.33
CA SER A 298 -9.61 2.93 -11.38
C SER A 298 -8.17 2.67 -10.97
N VAL A 299 -7.75 1.41 -11.04
CA VAL A 299 -6.37 0.97 -10.76
C VAL A 299 -5.81 0.30 -12.01
N ARG A 300 -4.78 0.90 -12.62
CA ARG A 300 -4.25 0.41 -13.92
C ARG A 300 -2.74 0.35 -13.96
N ASN A 301 -2.19 -0.72 -14.55
CA ASN A 301 -0.74 -0.93 -14.66
C ASN A 301 -0.06 -0.81 -13.29
N CYS A 302 -0.44 -1.66 -12.33
CA CYS A 302 0.12 -1.64 -10.99
C CYS A 302 0.80 -2.96 -10.63
N TYR A 303 1.85 -2.86 -9.82
CA TYR A 303 2.58 -3.99 -9.29
C TYR A 303 2.56 -3.93 -7.76
N VAL A 304 1.92 -4.91 -7.13
CA VAL A 304 1.68 -4.93 -5.68
C VAL A 304 2.28 -6.20 -5.09
N THR A 305 3.13 -6.03 -4.07
CA THR A 305 3.75 -7.16 -3.36
C THR A 305 3.77 -6.90 -1.86
N GLY A 306 3.38 -7.89 -1.07
CA GLY A 306 3.41 -7.79 0.40
C GLY A 306 2.21 -7.01 0.92
N THR A 307 1.05 -7.64 1.01
CA THR A 307 -0.13 -7.08 1.69
C THR A 307 -0.54 -7.97 2.84
N GLY A 308 -0.56 -7.43 4.06
CA GLY A 308 -0.90 -8.17 5.26
C GLY A 308 -2.41 -8.35 5.48
N ALA A 309 -3.25 -7.63 4.75
CA ALA A 309 -4.71 -7.82 4.73
C ALA A 309 -5.28 -8.02 3.32
N ASN A 310 -5.24 -7.00 2.45
CA ASN A 310 -5.90 -7.06 1.13
C ASN A 310 -5.10 -6.32 0.06
N PHE A 311 -5.27 -6.68 -1.22
CA PHE A 311 -5.03 -5.68 -2.27
C PHE A 311 -6.01 -4.52 -2.12
N CYS A 312 -7.31 -4.81 -2.12
CA CYS A 312 -8.36 -3.80 -1.93
C CYS A 312 -9.38 -4.24 -0.87
N LYS A 313 -9.48 -3.46 0.20
CA LYS A 313 -10.54 -3.59 1.21
C LYS A 313 -11.70 -2.68 0.82
N LEU A 314 -12.84 -3.28 0.48
CA LEU A 314 -13.95 -2.59 -0.14
C LEU A 314 -15.12 -2.45 0.85
N SER A 315 -15.37 -1.25 1.33
CA SER A 315 -16.55 -0.94 2.17
C SER A 315 -17.60 -0.09 1.45
N ALA A 316 -17.20 0.52 0.34
CA ALA A 316 -18.00 1.43 -0.47
C ALA A 316 -17.35 1.55 -1.85
N ALA A 317 -18.14 1.80 -2.89
CA ALA A 317 -17.78 2.27 -4.25
C ALA A 317 -19.01 2.05 -5.13
N SER A 318 -19.13 2.78 -6.24
CA SER A 318 -20.02 2.35 -7.34
C SER A 318 -19.28 1.41 -8.30
N LEU A 319 -18.01 1.71 -8.58
CA LEU A 319 -17.16 0.90 -9.45
C LEU A 319 -15.73 0.83 -8.92
N LEU A 320 -15.17 -0.38 -8.89
CA LEU A 320 -13.74 -0.65 -8.78
C LEU A 320 -13.25 -1.30 -10.07
N ASP A 321 -12.55 -0.56 -10.92
CA ASP A 321 -12.01 -1.01 -12.21
C ASP A 321 -10.50 -1.28 -12.11
N VAL A 322 -10.13 -2.56 -12.02
CA VAL A 322 -8.74 -3.04 -11.88
C VAL A 322 -8.28 -3.63 -13.20
N ARG A 323 -7.24 -3.03 -13.82
CA ARG A 323 -6.70 -3.49 -15.11
C ARG A 323 -5.19 -3.64 -15.12
N ARG A 324 -4.68 -4.74 -15.68
CA ARG A 324 -3.24 -4.97 -15.82
C ARG A 324 -2.53 -4.83 -14.47
N VAL A 325 -2.95 -5.64 -13.50
CA VAL A 325 -2.43 -5.61 -12.13
C VAL A 325 -1.81 -6.94 -11.75
N TYR A 326 -0.58 -6.88 -11.28
CA TYR A 326 0.06 -7.99 -10.58
C TYR A 326 -0.06 -7.77 -9.07
N HIS A 327 -0.50 -8.81 -8.35
CA HIS A 327 -0.61 -8.85 -6.91
C HIS A 327 0.02 -10.12 -6.34
N ARG A 328 0.90 -9.97 -5.35
CA ARG A 328 1.38 -11.07 -4.50
C ARG A 328 1.19 -10.69 -3.04
N ALA A 329 0.27 -11.37 -2.35
CA ALA A 329 -0.09 -11.02 -0.99
C ALA A 329 1.04 -11.35 0.00
N ASN A 330 1.43 -12.63 0.09
CA ASN A 330 2.46 -13.10 1.00
C ASN A 330 3.87 -13.02 0.38
N THR A 331 4.76 -12.30 1.06
CA THR A 331 6.17 -12.14 0.70
C THR A 331 7.06 -12.39 1.93
N PRO A 332 8.25 -13.03 1.76
CA PRO A 332 9.22 -13.15 2.86
C PRO A 332 9.66 -11.80 3.44
N SER A 333 9.69 -10.76 2.59
CA SER A 333 10.03 -9.39 3.00
C SER A 333 9.03 -8.85 4.03
N LEU A 334 7.72 -8.96 3.74
CA LEU A 334 6.69 -8.54 4.68
C LEU A 334 6.73 -9.38 5.96
N GLU A 335 6.82 -10.71 5.86
CA GLU A 335 6.88 -11.58 7.06
C GLU A 335 8.04 -11.19 8.00
N ALA A 336 9.20 -10.81 7.45
CA ALA A 336 10.36 -10.43 8.25
C ALA A 336 10.18 -9.09 8.99
N LYS A 337 9.23 -8.27 8.56
CA LYS A 337 8.99 -6.90 9.08
C LYS A 337 7.85 -6.83 10.10
N LEU A 338 6.96 -7.83 10.13
CA LEU A 338 5.80 -7.84 11.03
C LEU A 338 6.16 -8.47 12.38
N ASP A 339 5.64 -7.88 13.46
CA ASP A 339 5.84 -8.43 14.81
C ASP A 339 4.88 -9.62 15.05
N ASP A 340 5.41 -10.75 15.53
CA ASP A 340 4.61 -11.91 15.96
C ASP A 340 3.92 -11.64 17.31
N THR A 341 2.60 -11.84 17.39
CA THR A 341 1.87 -11.83 18.67
C THR A 341 1.37 -13.25 18.98
N PRO A 342 1.76 -13.87 20.10
CA PRO A 342 1.28 -15.20 20.46
C PRO A 342 -0.25 -15.23 20.63
N GLY A 343 -0.92 -16.23 20.07
CA GLY A 343 -2.30 -16.58 20.46
C GLY A 343 -3.32 -16.76 19.36
N HIS A 344 -3.13 -16.23 18.15
CA HIS A 344 -4.01 -16.47 16.99
C HIS A 344 -3.20 -16.33 15.69
N GLU A 345 -3.39 -17.27 14.78
CA GLU A 345 -2.80 -17.27 13.43
C GLU A 345 -3.77 -16.54 12.48
N PHE A 346 -3.23 -15.73 11.57
CA PHE A 346 -3.60 -15.54 10.15
C PHE A 346 -5.01 -15.20 9.63
N ASP A 347 -5.75 -14.28 10.27
CA ASP A 347 -6.84 -13.48 9.65
C ASP A 347 -6.41 -12.95 8.25
N GLY A 348 -7.04 -13.52 7.23
CA GLY A 348 -6.47 -13.74 5.90
C GLY A 348 -5.91 -12.56 5.11
N ARG A 349 -4.88 -12.88 4.30
CA ARG A 349 -4.38 -12.06 3.19
C ARG A 349 -5.17 -12.39 1.93
N GLN A 350 -5.88 -11.41 1.40
CA GLN A 350 -6.86 -11.61 0.32
C GLN A 350 -6.58 -10.66 -0.86
N PHE A 351 -7.29 -10.84 -1.97
CA PHE A 351 -7.24 -9.90 -3.09
C PHE A 351 -8.28 -8.79 -2.91
N ILE A 352 -9.56 -9.11 -3.03
CA ILE A 352 -10.66 -8.15 -2.85
C ILE A 352 -11.68 -8.73 -1.88
N GLN A 353 -11.94 -7.97 -0.82
CA GLN A 353 -12.94 -8.32 0.17
C GLN A 353 -13.93 -7.18 0.34
N ARG A 354 -15.22 -7.46 0.13
CA ARG A 354 -16.28 -6.58 0.62
C ARG A 354 -16.58 -6.89 2.07
N ILE A 355 -16.32 -5.92 2.96
CA ILE A 355 -16.45 -6.11 4.42
C ILE A 355 -17.59 -5.32 5.06
N SER A 356 -18.14 -4.36 4.34
CA SER A 356 -19.14 -3.42 4.85
C SER A 356 -19.93 -2.86 3.68
N ALA A 357 -21.11 -2.31 3.98
CA ALA A 357 -21.94 -1.58 3.05
C ALA A 357 -22.12 -0.15 3.55
N ARG A 358 -21.25 0.75 3.09
CA ARG A 358 -21.20 2.16 3.51
C ARG A 358 -21.52 3.12 2.36
N ALA A 359 -22.15 2.62 1.32
CA ALA A 359 -22.66 3.35 0.18
C ALA A 359 -24.05 2.82 -0.19
N ASP A 360 -24.87 3.68 -0.81
CA ASP A 360 -26.26 3.39 -1.13
C ASP A 360 -26.43 2.49 -2.38
N THR A 361 -25.33 2.12 -3.03
CA THR A 361 -25.33 1.30 -4.24
C THR A 361 -24.33 0.15 -4.08
N PRO A 362 -24.73 -1.10 -4.41
CA PRO A 362 -23.82 -2.22 -4.60
C PRO A 362 -22.63 -1.87 -5.50
N PRO A 363 -21.39 -2.22 -5.12
CA PRO A 363 -20.24 -1.99 -5.98
C PRO A 363 -20.19 -3.02 -7.12
N THR A 364 -19.80 -2.55 -8.31
CA THR A 364 -19.29 -3.42 -9.38
C THR A 364 -17.77 -3.50 -9.29
N VAL A 365 -17.22 -4.72 -9.27
CA VAL A 365 -15.78 -4.98 -9.34
C VAL A 365 -15.45 -5.51 -10.74
N ARG A 366 -14.75 -4.70 -11.53
CA ARG A 366 -14.33 -5.04 -12.88
C ARG A 366 -12.84 -5.42 -12.91
N LEU A 367 -12.52 -6.65 -13.32
CA LEU A 367 -11.16 -7.20 -13.30
C LEU A 367 -10.73 -7.58 -14.72
N ASN A 368 -9.71 -6.91 -15.27
CA ASN A 368 -9.16 -7.26 -16.59
C ASN A 368 -7.65 -7.39 -16.56
N ASP A 369 -7.11 -8.49 -17.08
CA ASP A 369 -5.67 -8.76 -17.05
C ASP A 369 -5.10 -8.68 -15.62
N VAL A 370 -5.55 -9.56 -14.73
CA VAL A 370 -5.16 -9.54 -13.31
C VAL A 370 -4.47 -10.84 -12.92
N ILE A 371 -3.33 -10.73 -12.22
CA ILE A 371 -2.70 -11.86 -11.55
C ILE A 371 -2.72 -11.60 -10.05
N THR A 372 -3.24 -12.54 -9.26
CA THR A 372 -3.15 -12.50 -7.80
C THR A 372 -2.67 -13.84 -7.24
N THR A 373 -1.68 -13.81 -6.34
CA THR A 373 -1.07 -15.04 -5.82
C THR A 373 -0.57 -14.98 -4.38
N ASN A 374 -0.34 -16.16 -3.78
CA ASN A 374 0.20 -16.36 -2.44
C ASN A 374 -0.67 -15.69 -1.37
N MET A 375 -1.95 -16.02 -1.35
CA MET A 375 -2.91 -15.57 -0.34
C MET A 375 -2.97 -16.61 0.78
N THR A 376 -3.01 -16.15 2.03
CA THR A 376 -3.11 -17.09 3.17
C THR A 376 -4.50 -17.69 3.31
N ASP A 377 -5.47 -17.07 2.65
CA ASP A 377 -6.91 -17.31 2.76
C ASP A 377 -7.55 -17.28 1.35
N TYR A 378 -8.81 -16.89 1.20
CA TYR A 378 -9.51 -16.69 -0.07
C TYR A 378 -8.97 -15.50 -0.89
N ALA A 379 -9.26 -15.49 -2.18
CA ALA A 379 -8.96 -14.37 -3.08
C ALA A 379 -10.08 -13.34 -3.11
N LEU A 380 -11.32 -13.79 -3.29
CA LEU A 380 -12.49 -12.91 -3.46
C LEU A 380 -13.58 -13.26 -2.44
N GLN A 381 -14.13 -12.25 -1.76
CA GLN A 381 -15.28 -12.43 -0.86
C GLN A 381 -16.29 -11.30 -0.94
N CYS A 382 -17.56 -11.67 -0.96
CA CYS A 382 -18.66 -10.80 -0.53
C CYS A 382 -19.17 -11.23 0.85
N ARG A 383 -18.88 -10.44 1.90
CA ARG A 383 -19.27 -10.76 3.29
C ARG A 383 -20.63 -10.18 3.69
N ILE A 384 -21.09 -9.16 2.97
CA ILE A 384 -22.30 -8.39 3.33
C ILE A 384 -22.90 -7.75 2.08
N ASP A 385 -24.23 -7.76 2.03
CA ASP A 385 -25.06 -7.27 0.92
C ASP A 385 -24.61 -7.87 -0.44
N GLU A 386 -24.65 -7.09 -1.52
CA GLU A 386 -24.53 -7.62 -2.88
C GLU A 386 -23.37 -6.99 -3.65
N MET A 387 -22.49 -7.78 -4.26
CA MET A 387 -21.41 -7.26 -5.11
C MET A 387 -21.47 -7.88 -6.49
N THR A 388 -21.32 -7.08 -7.55
CA THR A 388 -21.18 -7.62 -8.91
C THR A 388 -19.69 -7.82 -9.23
N ILE A 389 -19.35 -8.92 -9.89
CA ILE A 389 -18.02 -9.15 -10.44
C ILE A 389 -18.12 -9.32 -11.94
N GLU A 390 -17.32 -8.57 -12.68
CA GLU A 390 -17.22 -8.75 -14.13
C GLU A 390 -15.75 -8.69 -14.59
N GLY A 391 -15.42 -9.30 -15.72
CA GLY A 391 -14.05 -9.25 -16.20
C GLY A 391 -13.60 -10.31 -17.17
N ASP A 392 -12.31 -10.29 -17.46
CA ASP A 392 -11.66 -11.23 -18.36
C ASP A 392 -10.16 -11.35 -18.07
N MET A 393 -9.56 -12.49 -18.41
CA MET A 393 -8.13 -12.77 -18.18
C MET A 393 -7.72 -12.55 -16.72
N ILE A 394 -8.35 -13.29 -15.81
CA ILE A 394 -8.07 -13.27 -14.38
C ILE A 394 -7.33 -14.55 -14.01
N ALA A 395 -6.18 -14.45 -13.36
CA ALA A 395 -5.40 -15.58 -12.86
C ALA A 395 -5.21 -15.50 -11.34
N ILE A 396 -5.68 -16.53 -10.64
CA ILE A 396 -5.59 -16.69 -9.20
C ILE A 396 -4.78 -17.96 -8.91
N ALA A 397 -3.75 -17.87 -8.08
CA ALA A 397 -2.95 -19.05 -7.74
C ALA A 397 -2.41 -19.05 -6.31
N LYS A 398 -2.17 -20.25 -5.75
CA LYS A 398 -1.52 -20.41 -4.43
C LYS A 398 -2.28 -19.68 -3.32
N THR A 399 -3.56 -19.98 -3.21
CA THR A 399 -4.45 -19.42 -2.17
C THR A 399 -4.67 -20.44 -1.06
N ASN A 400 -5.30 -20.02 0.04
CA ASN A 400 -5.61 -20.87 1.19
C ASN A 400 -4.34 -21.50 1.81
N MET A 401 -3.24 -20.75 1.83
CA MET A 401 -1.96 -21.29 2.33
C MET A 401 -2.01 -21.66 3.82
N ARG A 402 -2.91 -21.07 4.61
CA ARG A 402 -3.01 -21.29 6.06
C ARG A 402 -4.45 -21.49 6.53
N GLU A 403 -5.41 -20.75 5.95
CA GLU A 403 -6.81 -20.72 6.40
C GLU A 403 -7.81 -20.87 5.25
N ASP A 404 -9.02 -21.28 5.62
CA ASP A 404 -10.20 -21.51 4.77
C ASP A 404 -10.03 -22.53 3.63
N ASN A 405 -11.14 -23.10 3.16
CA ASN A 405 -11.11 -24.15 2.14
C ASN A 405 -11.59 -23.65 0.78
N GLU A 406 -11.66 -22.34 0.53
CA GLU A 406 -12.31 -21.78 -0.65
C GLU A 406 -11.56 -20.59 -1.25
N VAL A 407 -11.49 -20.49 -2.59
CA VAL A 407 -10.82 -19.37 -3.28
C VAL A 407 -11.74 -18.17 -3.49
N ILE A 408 -12.99 -18.41 -3.88
CA ILE A 408 -14.01 -17.40 -4.17
C ILE A 408 -15.26 -17.78 -3.38
N ARG A 409 -15.77 -16.87 -2.55
CA ARG A 409 -16.88 -17.19 -1.66
C ARG A 409 -17.83 -16.04 -1.37
N ASP A 410 -19.08 -16.38 -1.12
CA ASP A 410 -20.00 -15.52 -0.40
C ASP A 410 -20.07 -15.99 1.08
N ARG A 411 -20.33 -15.07 2.02
CA ARG A 411 -20.48 -15.43 3.45
C ARG A 411 -21.52 -14.55 4.13
N GLY A 412 -22.18 -15.14 5.13
CA GLY A 412 -23.13 -14.43 5.98
C GLY A 412 -24.31 -13.89 5.15
N PRO A 413 -24.69 -12.61 5.30
CA PRO A 413 -25.71 -11.99 4.47
C PRO A 413 -25.19 -11.51 3.10
N GLY A 414 -23.92 -11.78 2.76
CA GLY A 414 -23.32 -11.38 1.48
C GLY A 414 -23.64 -12.33 0.34
N LEU A 415 -23.71 -11.81 -0.89
CA LEU A 415 -23.77 -12.59 -2.13
C LEU A 415 -23.13 -11.84 -3.31
N PHE A 416 -22.76 -12.58 -4.36
CA PHE A 416 -22.46 -11.99 -5.66
C PHE A 416 -23.75 -11.92 -6.48
N SER A 417 -24.25 -10.71 -6.74
CA SER A 417 -25.54 -10.52 -7.42
C SER A 417 -25.45 -10.94 -8.88
N ASP A 418 -24.29 -10.75 -9.48
CA ASP A 418 -23.94 -11.27 -10.79
C ASP A 418 -22.42 -11.46 -10.88
N ILE A 419 -22.02 -12.54 -11.54
CA ILE A 419 -20.64 -12.88 -11.89
C ILE A 419 -20.62 -13.02 -13.41
N ASP A 420 -20.00 -12.09 -14.14
CA ASP A 420 -19.83 -12.17 -15.60
C ASP A 420 -18.35 -12.18 -15.97
N ILE A 421 -17.76 -13.38 -16.06
CA ILE A 421 -16.33 -13.54 -16.33
C ILE A 421 -16.09 -14.31 -17.63
N GLY A 422 -15.34 -13.71 -18.55
CA GLY A 422 -14.89 -14.36 -19.78
C GLY A 422 -13.94 -15.53 -19.49
N ARG A 423 -12.77 -15.24 -18.92
CA ARG A 423 -11.71 -16.21 -18.67
C ARG A 423 -11.16 -16.06 -17.25
N LEU A 424 -11.35 -17.10 -16.45
CA LEU A 424 -10.81 -17.23 -15.09
C LEU A 424 -9.90 -18.46 -15.00
N SER A 425 -8.70 -18.29 -14.44
CA SER A 425 -7.86 -19.42 -14.07
C SER A 425 -7.60 -19.48 -12.56
N VAL A 426 -7.79 -20.65 -11.95
CA VAL A 426 -7.61 -20.88 -10.52
C VAL A 426 -6.73 -22.11 -10.28
N HIS A 427 -5.55 -21.93 -9.70
CA HIS A 427 -4.50 -22.95 -9.70
C HIS A 427 -3.77 -23.12 -8.36
N GLU A 428 -3.37 -24.36 -8.07
CA GLU A 428 -2.47 -24.67 -6.94
C GLU A 428 -3.00 -24.16 -5.58
N CYS A 429 -4.32 -24.28 -5.37
CA CYS A 429 -4.97 -23.84 -4.15
C CYS A 429 -5.16 -25.02 -3.19
N ASN A 430 -5.01 -24.77 -1.89
CA ASN A 430 -5.31 -25.81 -0.88
C ASN A 430 -6.82 -26.02 -0.66
N GLY A 431 -7.65 -25.11 -1.18
CA GLY A 431 -9.11 -25.19 -1.11
C GLY A 431 -9.80 -25.68 -2.39
N MET A 432 -11.12 -25.68 -2.37
CA MET A 432 -12.01 -25.71 -3.53
C MET A 432 -12.09 -24.33 -4.20
N VAL A 433 -12.48 -24.27 -5.47
CA VAL A 433 -12.56 -22.99 -6.20
C VAL A 433 -13.66 -22.10 -5.62
N PHE A 434 -14.86 -22.65 -5.40
CA PHE A 434 -16.05 -21.90 -5.00
C PHE A 434 -16.71 -22.44 -3.74
N ASP A 435 -17.23 -21.54 -2.92
CA ASP A 435 -18.32 -21.83 -1.98
C ASP A 435 -19.32 -20.67 -2.00
N LEU A 436 -20.35 -20.86 -2.82
CA LEU A 436 -21.38 -19.89 -3.10
C LEU A 436 -22.72 -20.44 -2.62
N ASN A 437 -23.50 -19.63 -1.92
CA ASN A 437 -24.79 -20.04 -1.37
C ASN A 437 -25.97 -19.52 -2.19
N SER A 438 -25.90 -18.26 -2.61
CA SER A 438 -27.01 -17.58 -3.32
C SER A 438 -26.51 -16.63 -4.40
N SER A 439 -25.29 -16.87 -4.87
CA SER A 439 -24.68 -16.13 -5.97
C SER A 439 -25.08 -16.71 -7.31
N SER A 440 -25.13 -15.88 -8.34
CA SER A 440 -25.50 -16.27 -9.70
C SER A 440 -24.56 -15.62 -10.74
N GLY A 441 -24.65 -16.07 -11.99
CA GLY A 441 -23.91 -15.49 -13.11
C GLY A 441 -23.37 -16.54 -14.08
N THR A 442 -22.40 -16.14 -14.90
CA THR A 442 -21.70 -16.97 -15.88
C THR A 442 -20.18 -16.78 -15.84
N ILE A 443 -19.46 -17.90 -15.91
CA ILE A 443 -18.05 -17.95 -16.29
C ILE A 443 -17.95 -18.70 -17.62
N ARG A 444 -17.53 -18.02 -18.68
CA ARG A 444 -17.40 -18.64 -20.01
C ARG A 444 -16.30 -19.70 -20.03
N THR A 445 -15.16 -19.45 -19.42
CA THR A 445 -14.09 -20.45 -19.31
C THR A 445 -13.40 -20.38 -17.95
N LEU A 446 -13.46 -21.51 -17.23
CA LEU A 446 -12.71 -21.76 -16.02
C LEU A 446 -11.58 -22.74 -16.32
N ALA A 447 -10.33 -22.27 -16.31
CA ALA A 447 -9.15 -23.14 -16.35
C ALA A 447 -8.67 -23.41 -14.92
N ARG A 448 -8.66 -24.66 -14.48
CA ARG A 448 -8.29 -24.97 -13.09
C ARG A 448 -7.47 -26.23 -12.98
N ASN A 449 -6.49 -26.23 -12.10
CA ASN A 449 -5.69 -27.42 -11.82
C ASN A 449 -5.11 -27.39 -10.41
N ASN A 450 -4.88 -28.58 -9.84
CA ASN A 450 -4.27 -28.76 -8.52
C ASN A 450 -4.96 -27.99 -7.37
N ASN A 451 -6.28 -27.86 -7.42
CA ASN A 451 -7.08 -27.34 -6.30
C ASN A 451 -7.53 -28.54 -5.44
N GLN A 452 -7.07 -28.64 -4.20
CA GLN A 452 -7.26 -29.85 -3.39
C GLN A 452 -8.74 -30.16 -3.11
N GLY A 453 -9.58 -29.13 -2.97
CA GLY A 453 -11.03 -29.26 -2.77
C GLY A 453 -11.86 -29.37 -4.06
N GLY A 454 -11.23 -29.35 -5.24
CA GLY A 454 -11.93 -29.39 -6.52
C GLY A 454 -12.70 -28.10 -6.83
N LEU A 455 -13.88 -28.22 -7.47
CA LEU A 455 -14.67 -27.06 -7.89
C LEU A 455 -15.43 -26.41 -6.71
N GLY A 456 -15.98 -27.21 -5.79
CA GLY A 456 -16.78 -26.72 -4.68
C GLY A 456 -18.24 -26.42 -5.04
N ASN A 457 -18.91 -25.62 -4.22
CA ASN A 457 -20.30 -25.24 -4.40
C ASN A 457 -20.41 -23.96 -5.24
N THR A 458 -21.09 -24.02 -6.37
CA THR A 458 -21.23 -22.91 -7.32
C THR A 458 -22.55 -22.14 -7.19
N ALA A 459 -23.49 -22.58 -6.34
CA ALA A 459 -24.87 -22.08 -6.36
C ALA A 459 -25.44 -22.05 -7.80
N ASP A 460 -26.02 -20.92 -8.21
CA ASP A 460 -26.62 -20.72 -9.54
C ASP A 460 -25.62 -20.20 -10.58
N LEU A 461 -24.31 -20.23 -10.28
CA LEU A 461 -23.26 -19.87 -11.24
C LEU A 461 -23.13 -20.92 -12.33
N THR A 462 -23.27 -20.49 -13.58
CA THR A 462 -23.01 -21.32 -14.76
C THR A 462 -21.55 -21.25 -15.16
N VAL A 463 -20.86 -22.40 -15.24
CA VAL A 463 -19.53 -22.51 -15.85
C VAL A 463 -19.68 -23.18 -17.21
N GLU A 464 -19.60 -22.40 -18.30
CA GLU A 464 -19.85 -22.92 -19.66
C GLU A 464 -18.78 -23.93 -20.08
N THR A 465 -17.52 -23.65 -19.74
CA THR A 465 -16.38 -24.54 -19.99
C THR A 465 -15.53 -24.69 -18.74
N ASP A 466 -15.58 -25.87 -18.10
CA ASP A 466 -14.67 -26.27 -17.01
C ASP A 466 -13.46 -27.03 -17.58
N ALA A 467 -12.41 -26.30 -17.91
CA ALA A 467 -11.16 -26.82 -18.46
C ALA A 467 -10.21 -27.33 -17.36
N LYS A 468 -10.64 -28.36 -16.65
CA LYS A 468 -9.83 -29.01 -15.60
C LYS A 468 -8.55 -29.61 -16.19
N GLY A 469 -7.41 -29.29 -15.59
CA GLY A 469 -6.07 -29.75 -16.01
C GLY A 469 -5.37 -28.82 -17.01
N GLN A 470 -6.02 -27.74 -17.44
CA GLN A 470 -5.39 -26.73 -18.30
C GLN A 470 -4.40 -25.87 -17.50
N GLU A 471 -3.36 -25.39 -18.19
CA GLU A 471 -2.42 -24.39 -17.67
C GLU A 471 -3.11 -23.06 -17.29
N PRO A 472 -2.55 -22.30 -16.33
CA PRO A 472 -3.03 -20.96 -16.00
C PRO A 472 -3.06 -20.04 -17.22
N PHE A 473 -4.04 -19.13 -17.24
CA PHE A 473 -4.01 -18.03 -18.19
C PHE A 473 -2.81 -17.12 -17.91
N LYS A 474 -2.37 -16.39 -18.93
CA LYS A 474 -1.25 -15.45 -18.86
C LYS A 474 -1.73 -14.00 -19.09
N PRO A 475 -2.36 -13.37 -18.10
CA PRO A 475 -2.75 -11.95 -18.16
C PRO A 475 -1.58 -11.02 -18.50
N SER A 476 -1.86 -9.91 -19.20
CA SER A 476 -0.84 -8.89 -19.53
C SER A 476 -0.63 -7.90 -18.38
N VAL A 477 0.20 -8.27 -17.40
CA VAL A 477 0.52 -7.43 -16.23
C VAL A 477 1.89 -6.75 -16.37
N PRO A 478 2.11 -5.58 -15.73
CA PRO A 478 3.40 -4.90 -15.77
C PRO A 478 4.48 -5.67 -15.00
N SER A 479 5.73 -5.55 -15.46
CA SER A 479 6.89 -5.92 -14.67
C SER A 479 7.14 -4.89 -13.56
N PRO A 480 7.83 -5.25 -12.46
CA PRO A 480 8.15 -4.31 -11.39
C PRO A 480 9.02 -3.12 -11.84
N SER A 481 9.78 -3.27 -12.92
CA SER A 481 10.63 -2.21 -13.50
C SER A 481 9.88 -1.25 -14.43
N ALA A 482 8.70 -1.63 -14.93
CA ALA A 482 7.90 -0.80 -15.84
C ALA A 482 7.04 0.24 -15.10
N VAL A 483 6.88 0.10 -13.78
CA VAL A 483 5.98 0.88 -12.93
C VAL A 483 6.69 1.36 -11.67
N GLY A 484 6.04 2.28 -10.95
CA GLY A 484 6.66 3.01 -9.84
C GLY A 484 7.30 4.31 -10.30
N ILE A 485 8.16 4.86 -9.45
CA ILE A 485 8.89 6.09 -9.73
C ILE A 485 9.76 5.99 -11.00
N ASN A 486 9.84 7.08 -11.73
CA ASN A 486 10.74 7.24 -12.87
C ASN A 486 12.10 7.78 -12.40
N THR A 487 13.11 6.93 -12.48
CA THR A 487 14.50 7.25 -12.13
C THR A 487 15.26 7.96 -13.25
N ALA A 488 14.73 7.97 -14.48
CA ALA A 488 15.37 8.60 -15.64
C ALA A 488 15.25 10.14 -15.67
N SER A 489 14.61 10.73 -14.65
CA SER A 489 14.43 12.19 -14.48
C SER A 489 15.75 12.97 -14.25
N HIS A 490 16.91 12.29 -14.28
CA HIS A 490 18.23 12.83 -13.91
C HIS A 490 19.17 13.18 -15.08
N SER A 491 18.66 13.48 -16.27
CA SER A 491 19.52 13.90 -17.39
C SER A 491 19.09 15.22 -18.03
N VAL A 492 19.27 16.31 -17.27
CA VAL A 492 19.62 17.59 -17.89
C VAL A 492 20.94 18.04 -17.28
N VAL A 493 22.03 17.71 -17.97
CA VAL A 493 23.33 18.34 -17.76
C VAL A 493 23.20 19.75 -18.33
N TRP A 494 23.06 20.74 -17.46
CA TRP A 494 23.14 22.15 -17.83
C TRP A 494 24.60 22.47 -18.19
N ARG A 495 24.84 22.94 -19.42
CA ARG A 495 26.11 23.56 -19.83
C ARG A 495 25.93 25.06 -19.95
#